data_AF-A0A2H1VAL2-F1
#
_entry.id   AF-A0A2H1VAL2-F1
#
_cell.length_a   1.000
_cell.length_b   1.000
_cell.length_c   1.000
_cell.angle_alpha   90.00
_cell.angle_beta   90.00
_cell.angle_gamma   90.00
#
_symmetry.space_group_name_H-M   'P 1'
#
loop_
_entity.id
_entity.type
_entity.pdbx_description
1 polymer ?
#
loop_
_entity_poly.entity_id
_entity_poly.type
_entity_poly.pdbx_seq_one_letter_code
_entity_poly.pdbx_strand_id
1 'polypeptide(L)'
;MQVERRLNVLSQLEYEDGTNGKIKLMPTKMMETRYYEGCGREGPIRCIFLGEFHTVAGPKISCQFPEDYISKEVFDSISAFIIPKPQIQRCSMTINALGHKIVGYPIRIDNPRYERNIYLFNICFVCDSWSKTVQYEPVVKKLGEHLIGCMSSGPHQGNLFFIYFIQSISV
;
A
#
# COMPACT_ATOMS: atom_id res chain seq x y z
N MET A 1 -37.87 37.02 3.42
CA MET A 1 -37.92 37.35 1.97
C MET A 1 -36.54 37.81 1.58
N GLN A 2 -35.73 36.92 1.02
CA GLN A 2 -35.66 36.63 -0.43
C GLN A 2 -34.68 37.60 -1.11
N VAL A 3 -33.80 37.22 -2.05
CA VAL A 3 -33.27 35.94 -2.55
C VAL A 3 -32.37 36.33 -3.74
N GLU A 4 -31.26 35.61 -3.91
CA GLU A 4 -30.61 35.26 -5.21
C GLU A 4 -29.99 36.27 -6.19
N ARG A 5 -28.98 35.69 -6.88
CA ARG A 5 -28.65 35.78 -8.33
C ARG A 5 -27.80 36.97 -8.79
N ARG A 6 -26.54 36.67 -9.14
CA ARG A 6 -26.21 36.28 -10.54
C ARG A 6 -24.77 35.79 -10.70
N LEU A 7 -24.70 34.60 -11.28
CA LEU A 7 -23.58 34.08 -12.07
C LEU A 7 -23.33 34.95 -13.32
N ASN A 8 -22.15 34.74 -13.91
CA ASN A 8 -21.69 35.08 -15.27
C ASN A 8 -21.22 36.51 -15.51
N VAL A 9 -19.90 36.66 -15.66
CA VAL A 9 -19.32 37.22 -16.90
C VAL A 9 -18.08 36.41 -17.28
N LEU A 10 -18.24 35.60 -18.32
CA LEU A 10 -17.18 35.06 -19.16
C LEU A 10 -16.29 36.21 -19.66
N SER A 11 -14.98 36.06 -19.58
CA SER A 11 -14.11 36.65 -20.61
C SER A 11 -13.36 35.52 -21.30
N GLN A 12 -13.93 35.15 -22.44
CA GLN A 12 -13.26 34.42 -23.49
C GLN A 12 -12.02 35.22 -23.93
N LEU A 13 -10.88 34.55 -24.04
CA LEU A 13 -9.94 34.82 -25.11
C LEU A 13 -9.71 33.49 -25.79
N GLU A 14 -10.49 33.26 -26.85
CA GLU A 14 -10.18 32.28 -27.88
C GLU A 14 -8.92 32.75 -28.61
N TYR A 15 -7.94 31.87 -28.74
CA TYR A 15 -6.87 32.00 -29.74
C TYR A 15 -6.60 30.60 -30.28
N GLU A 16 -7.17 30.31 -31.46
CA GLU A 16 -6.70 29.21 -32.29
C GLU A 16 -5.62 29.75 -33.24
N ASP A 17 -4.42 29.17 -33.19
CA ASP A 17 -3.59 28.98 -34.39
C ASP A 17 -2.65 27.79 -34.20
N GLY A 18 -2.43 27.07 -35.29
CA GLY A 18 -1.74 25.81 -35.38
C GLY A 18 -0.21 25.89 -35.27
N THR A 19 0.37 24.70 -35.20
CA THR A 19 1.79 24.39 -35.37
C THR A 19 2.79 24.92 -34.33
N ASN A 20 3.43 23.94 -33.68
CA ASN A 20 4.81 23.94 -33.17
C ASN A 20 5.17 24.81 -31.94
N GLY A 21 5.49 24.10 -30.85
CA GLY A 21 6.56 24.48 -29.93
C GLY A 21 6.18 25.37 -28.74
N LYS A 22 6.04 24.73 -27.56
CA LYS A 22 6.56 25.08 -26.22
C LYS A 22 5.61 24.55 -25.15
N ILE A 23 5.99 23.45 -24.53
CA ILE A 23 5.30 22.91 -23.34
C ILE A 23 5.52 23.93 -22.21
N LYS A 24 4.48 24.73 -21.94
CA LYS A 24 4.44 25.67 -20.83
C LYS A 24 4.40 24.86 -19.54
N LEU A 25 5.48 24.92 -18.76
CA LEU A 25 5.57 24.27 -17.45
C LEU A 25 4.43 24.80 -16.58
N MET A 26 3.42 23.96 -16.35
CA MET A 26 2.27 24.32 -15.53
C MET A 26 2.68 24.33 -14.05
N PRO A 27 2.26 25.35 -13.27
CA PRO A 27 2.72 25.50 -11.89
C PRO A 27 2.18 24.36 -11.03
N THR A 28 3.08 23.74 -10.26
CA THR A 28 2.87 22.59 -9.35
C THR A 28 1.64 22.73 -8.45
N LYS A 29 1.25 23.97 -8.13
CA LYS A 29 0.11 24.31 -7.27
C LYS A 29 -1.27 23.89 -7.81
N MET A 30 -1.43 23.71 -9.12
CA MET A 30 -2.71 23.24 -9.72
C MET A 30 -2.82 21.72 -9.85
N MET A 31 -1.74 20.96 -9.59
CA MET A 31 -1.82 19.49 -9.56
C MET A 31 -2.41 18.94 -8.26
N GLU A 32 -2.25 19.68 -7.17
CA GLU A 32 -2.61 19.25 -5.82
C GLU A 32 -4.13 19.11 -5.60
N THR A 33 -4.95 19.89 -6.32
CA THR A 33 -6.42 19.82 -6.21
C THR A 33 -7.05 18.56 -6.82
N ARG A 34 -6.30 17.74 -7.56
CA ARG A 34 -6.84 16.52 -8.20
C ARG A 34 -6.60 15.24 -7.40
N TYR A 35 -5.79 15.31 -6.34
CA TYR A 35 -5.43 14.16 -5.51
C TYR A 35 -5.90 14.39 -4.08
N TYR A 36 -7.03 13.77 -3.76
CA TYR A 36 -7.64 13.77 -2.43
C TYR A 36 -8.11 12.34 -2.09
N GLU A 37 -8.26 12.03 -0.81
CA GLU A 37 -8.75 10.72 -0.38
C GLU A 37 -10.13 10.43 -0.98
N GLY A 38 -10.25 9.33 -1.72
CA GLY A 38 -11.49 8.98 -2.40
C GLY A 38 -11.67 9.63 -3.78
N CYS A 39 -10.64 10.27 -4.36
CA CYS A 39 -10.69 10.80 -5.74
C CYS A 39 -10.90 9.73 -6.83
N GLY A 40 -10.95 8.45 -6.46
CA GLY A 40 -11.19 7.32 -7.36
C GLY A 40 -10.01 6.97 -8.26
N ARG A 41 -8.90 7.72 -8.18
CA ARG A 41 -7.71 7.52 -8.99
C ARG A 41 -6.84 6.42 -8.43
N GLU A 42 -6.34 5.58 -9.32
CA GLU A 42 -5.34 4.58 -9.01
C GLU A 42 -3.98 5.27 -8.81
N GLY A 43 -3.25 4.86 -7.79
CA GLY A 43 -1.90 5.33 -7.50
C GLY A 43 -0.93 4.17 -7.49
N PRO A 44 0.36 4.41 -7.79
CA PRO A 44 1.36 3.35 -7.87
C PRO A 44 1.64 2.75 -6.49
N ILE A 45 2.09 1.49 -6.47
CA ILE A 45 2.69 0.89 -5.28
C ILE A 45 4.03 1.59 -5.04
N ARG A 46 4.20 2.15 -3.84
CA ARG A 46 5.41 2.85 -3.42
C ARG A 46 6.37 1.94 -2.66
N CYS A 47 5.82 1.01 -1.89
CA CYS A 47 6.59 0.07 -1.10
C CYS A 47 5.83 -1.24 -0.94
N ILE A 48 6.56 -2.34 -0.85
CA ILE A 48 6.05 -3.65 -0.45
C ILE A 48 6.85 -4.08 0.78
N PHE A 49 6.16 -4.48 1.84
CA PHE A 49 6.82 -5.02 3.04
C PHE A 49 6.18 -6.30 3.55
N LEU A 50 6.99 -7.10 4.23
CA LEU A 50 6.60 -8.30 4.95
C LEU A 50 6.72 -8.01 6.45
N GLY A 51 5.58 -7.95 7.13
CA GLY A 51 5.50 -7.86 8.59
C GLY A 51 5.38 -9.25 9.20
N GLU A 52 6.10 -9.51 10.29
CA GLU A 52 6.05 -10.78 11.03
C GLU A 52 5.84 -10.52 12.52
N PHE A 53 5.26 -11.50 13.22
CA PHE A 53 5.14 -11.45 14.66
C PHE A 53 6.14 -12.38 15.34
N HIS A 54 7.19 -11.79 15.94
CA HIS A 54 8.16 -12.51 16.74
C HIS A 54 7.61 -12.78 18.15
N THR A 55 7.91 -13.96 18.70
CA THR A 55 7.43 -14.39 20.04
C THR A 55 7.84 -13.46 21.17
N VAL A 56 9.12 -13.06 21.18
CA VAL A 56 9.71 -12.13 22.16
C VAL A 56 9.62 -10.65 21.74
N ALA A 57 10.08 -10.32 20.52
CA ALA A 57 10.19 -8.92 20.07
C ALA A 57 8.87 -8.29 19.61
N GLY A 58 7.83 -9.09 19.38
CA GLY A 58 6.54 -8.60 18.87
C GLY A 58 6.54 -8.35 17.36
N PRO A 59 5.66 -7.46 16.85
CA PRO A 59 5.56 -7.14 15.44
C PRO A 59 6.85 -6.48 14.93
N LYS A 60 7.34 -6.92 13.77
CA LYS A 60 8.49 -6.31 13.09
C LYS A 60 8.34 -6.37 11.57
N ILE A 61 9.00 -5.45 10.87
CA ILE A 61 9.21 -5.59 9.42
C ILE A 61 10.40 -6.52 9.23
N SER A 62 10.20 -7.64 8.55
CA SER A 62 11.28 -8.57 8.22
C SER A 62 11.93 -8.27 6.88
N CYS A 63 11.15 -7.77 5.91
CA CYS A 63 11.64 -7.32 4.62
C CYS A 63 10.81 -6.12 4.15
N GLN A 64 11.44 -5.14 3.52
CA GLN A 64 10.74 -4.08 2.79
C GLN A 64 11.53 -3.65 1.55
N PHE A 65 10.81 -3.23 0.52
CA PHE A 65 11.39 -2.62 -0.67
C PHE A 65 10.51 -1.45 -1.14
N PRO A 66 11.08 -0.25 -1.37
CA PRO A 66 12.47 0.13 -1.07
C PRO A 66 12.83 -0.03 0.41
N GLU A 67 14.12 -0.18 0.70
CA GLU A 67 14.61 -0.25 2.09
C GLU A 67 14.26 1.05 2.83
N ASP A 68 13.94 0.91 4.12
CA ASP A 68 13.59 2.02 5.02
C ASP A 68 12.47 2.97 4.55
N TYR A 69 11.60 2.52 3.64
CA TYR A 69 10.48 3.33 3.18
C TYR A 69 9.43 3.56 4.28
N ILE A 70 9.06 2.50 5.01
CA ILE A 70 8.16 2.61 6.16
C ILE A 70 8.99 2.89 7.41
N SER A 71 8.79 4.07 7.98
CA SER A 71 9.43 4.45 9.24
C SER A 71 8.88 3.65 10.42
N LYS A 72 9.66 3.58 11.50
CA LYS A 72 9.23 2.94 12.75
C LYS A 72 7.92 3.53 13.29
N GLU A 73 7.74 4.85 13.19
CA GLU A 73 6.52 5.53 13.64
C GLU A 73 5.29 5.08 12.86
N VAL A 74 5.39 5.02 11.52
CA VAL A 74 4.31 4.51 10.66
C VAL A 74 4.03 3.05 10.98
N PHE A 75 5.08 2.24 11.11
CA PHE A 75 4.94 0.82 11.44
C PHE A 75 4.27 0.60 12.80
N ASP A 76 4.68 1.32 13.83
CA ASP A 76 4.12 1.20 15.18
C ASP A 76 2.61 1.52 15.17
N SER A 77 2.18 2.51 14.37
CA SER A 77 0.76 2.87 14.21
C SER A 77 -0.10 1.78 13.55
N ILE A 78 0.50 0.90 12.74
CA ILE A 78 -0.19 -0.20 12.04
C ILE A 78 0.16 -1.58 12.58
N SER A 79 1.02 -1.69 13.58
CA SER A 79 1.57 -2.95 14.11
C SER A 79 0.48 -3.91 14.59
N ALA A 80 -0.65 -3.39 15.09
CA ALA A 80 -1.81 -4.19 15.50
C ALA A 80 -2.41 -5.02 14.35
N PHE A 81 -2.25 -4.59 13.10
CA PHE A 81 -2.74 -5.31 11.92
C PHE A 81 -1.84 -6.46 11.48
N ILE A 82 -0.66 -6.62 12.09
CA ILE A 82 0.25 -7.75 11.89
C ILE A 82 -0.13 -8.94 12.79
N ILE A 83 -0.92 -8.70 13.84
CA ILE A 83 -1.53 -9.73 14.69
C ILE A 83 -3.04 -9.71 14.49
N PRO A 84 -3.57 -10.20 13.35
CA PRO A 84 -5.00 -10.18 13.17
C PRO A 84 -5.65 -11.14 14.16
N LYS A 85 -6.75 -10.68 14.74
CA LYS A 85 -7.68 -11.55 15.45
C LYS A 85 -8.03 -12.72 14.52
N PRO A 86 -8.24 -13.94 15.05
CA PRO A 86 -8.54 -15.12 14.23
C PRO A 86 -9.66 -14.92 13.19
N GLN A 87 -10.61 -14.04 13.48
CA GLN A 87 -11.75 -13.66 12.63
C GLN A 87 -11.36 -12.88 11.35
N ILE A 88 -10.15 -12.32 11.29
CA ILE A 88 -9.69 -11.41 10.21
C ILE A 88 -8.52 -12.04 9.42
N GLN A 89 -8.19 -13.30 9.70
CA GLN A 89 -7.15 -14.02 8.97
C GLN A 89 -7.62 -14.37 7.56
N ARG A 90 -6.70 -14.33 6.59
CA ARG A 90 -7.00 -14.58 5.16
C ARG A 90 -8.06 -13.65 4.55
N CYS A 91 -8.25 -12.47 5.13
CA CYS A 91 -9.07 -11.39 4.60
C CYS A 91 -8.18 -10.20 4.21
N SER A 92 -8.36 -9.64 3.00
CA SER A 92 -7.64 -8.42 2.62
C SER A 92 -8.11 -7.25 3.48
N MET A 93 -7.17 -6.48 4.00
CA MET A 93 -7.46 -5.31 4.84
C MET A 93 -6.81 -4.08 4.22
N THR A 94 -7.51 -2.95 4.27
CA THR A 94 -6.94 -1.65 3.88
C THR A 94 -6.92 -0.72 5.09
N ILE A 95 -5.78 -0.09 5.35
CA ILE A 95 -5.53 0.79 6.48
C ILE A 95 -4.98 2.11 5.96
N ASN A 96 -5.46 3.22 6.50
CA ASN A 96 -4.88 4.53 6.26
C ASN A 96 -4.14 4.98 7.52
N ALA A 97 -2.86 5.32 7.40
CA ALA A 97 -2.05 5.79 8.52
C ALA A 97 -0.96 6.75 8.03
N LEU A 98 -0.82 7.90 8.70
CA LEU A 98 0.26 8.88 8.50
C LEU A 98 0.58 9.19 7.01
N GLY A 99 -0.45 9.39 6.20
CA GLY A 99 -0.30 9.71 4.77
C GLY A 99 -0.11 8.51 3.84
N HIS A 100 -0.12 7.28 4.37
CA HIS A 100 -0.05 6.05 3.60
C HIS A 100 -1.38 5.32 3.57
N LYS A 101 -1.68 4.69 2.44
CA LYS A 101 -2.73 3.68 2.31
C LYS A 101 -2.09 2.32 2.12
N ILE A 102 -2.39 1.40 3.03
CA ILE A 102 -1.71 0.12 3.15
C ILE A 102 -2.73 -0.98 2.97
N VAL A 103 -2.52 -1.82 1.95
CA VAL A 103 -3.33 -3.01 1.72
C VAL A 103 -2.54 -4.23 2.15
N GLY A 104 -3.04 -4.94 3.16
CA GLY A 104 -2.41 -6.12 3.72
C GLY A 104 -3.23 -7.40 3.49
N TYR A 105 -2.55 -8.53 3.50
CA TYR A 105 -3.17 -9.86 3.56
C TYR A 105 -2.51 -10.70 4.64
N PRO A 106 -3.07 -10.72 5.86
CA PRO A 106 -2.44 -11.40 6.95
C PRO A 106 -2.73 -12.91 6.95
N ILE A 107 -1.70 -13.67 7.28
CA ILE A 107 -1.68 -15.12 7.18
C ILE A 107 -1.19 -15.71 8.50
N ARG A 108 -1.86 -16.79 8.87
CA ARG A 108 -1.45 -17.70 9.93
C ARG A 108 -1.08 -19.05 9.33
N ILE A 109 0.06 -19.56 9.72
CA ILE A 109 0.50 -20.93 9.43
C ILE A 109 0.60 -21.67 10.76
N ASP A 110 -0.22 -22.70 10.94
CA ASP A 110 -0.08 -23.64 12.04
C ASP A 110 0.91 -24.74 11.61
N ASN A 111 2.09 -24.78 12.23
CA ASN A 111 3.09 -25.80 11.95
C ASN A 111 3.99 -26.01 13.19
N PRO A 112 4.14 -27.26 13.67
CA PRO A 112 4.94 -27.59 14.85
C PRO A 112 6.42 -27.17 14.80
N ARG A 113 6.94 -26.87 13.60
CA ARG A 113 8.31 -26.35 13.42
C ARG A 113 8.50 -24.95 14.01
N TYR A 114 7.44 -24.16 14.14
CA TYR A 114 7.52 -22.79 14.64
C TYR A 114 7.41 -22.73 16.16
N GLU A 115 8.02 -21.71 16.75
CA GLU A 115 7.83 -21.40 18.16
C GLU A 115 6.33 -21.13 18.43
N ARG A 116 5.74 -21.91 19.35
CA ARG A 116 4.29 -21.96 19.64
C ARG A 116 3.41 -22.61 18.56
N ASN A 117 4.00 -23.41 17.67
CA ASN A 117 3.32 -24.11 16.57
C ASN A 117 2.60 -23.17 15.58
N ILE A 118 2.91 -21.87 15.61
CA ILE A 118 2.21 -20.83 14.85
C ILE A 118 3.23 -19.85 14.28
N TYR A 119 3.06 -19.51 13.01
CA TYR A 119 3.73 -18.39 12.37
C TYR A 119 2.72 -17.41 11.82
N LEU A 120 2.93 -16.13 12.11
CA LEU A 120 2.04 -15.03 11.71
C LEU A 120 2.85 -14.04 10.89
N PHE A 121 2.39 -13.77 9.68
CA PHE A 121 2.96 -12.75 8.83
C PHE A 121 1.88 -12.01 8.06
N ASN A 122 2.21 -10.82 7.56
CA ASN A 122 1.34 -9.99 6.75
C ASN A 122 2.15 -9.38 5.63
N ILE A 123 1.75 -9.65 4.39
CA ILE A 123 2.31 -8.99 3.23
C ILE A 123 1.48 -7.74 2.90
N CYS A 124 2.16 -6.62 2.74
CA CYS A 124 1.54 -5.30 2.64
C CYS A 124 2.04 -4.51 1.44
N PHE A 125 1.12 -3.93 0.68
CA PHE A 125 1.40 -2.95 -0.37
C PHE A 125 1.07 -1.56 0.14
N VAL A 126 2.01 -0.64 -0.04
CA VAL A 126 1.92 0.75 0.43
C VAL A 126 1.72 1.65 -0.78
N CYS A 127 0.68 2.48 -0.73
CA CYS A 127 0.36 3.48 -1.73
C CYS A 127 0.19 4.84 -1.05
N ASP A 128 0.05 5.91 -1.85
CA ASP A 128 -0.29 7.23 -1.33
C ASP A 128 -1.71 7.21 -0.74
N SER A 129 -1.97 7.96 0.34
CA SER A 129 -3.29 8.01 1.04
C SER A 129 -4.49 8.28 0.12
N TRP A 130 -4.30 9.06 -0.95
CA TRP A 130 -5.35 9.40 -1.91
C TRP A 130 -5.70 8.24 -2.87
N SER A 131 -4.81 7.26 -3.03
CA SER A 131 -4.87 6.22 -4.05
C SER A 131 -6.05 5.27 -3.84
N LYS A 132 -6.70 4.84 -4.91
CA LYS A 132 -7.61 3.69 -4.90
C LYS A 132 -6.78 2.40 -4.94
N THR A 133 -7.02 1.50 -3.99
CA THR A 133 -6.19 0.30 -3.81
C THR A 133 -6.94 -1.03 -3.96
N VAL A 134 -8.26 -1.02 -4.22
CA VAL A 134 -9.11 -2.21 -4.40
C VAL A 134 -8.54 -3.19 -5.45
N GLN A 135 -7.92 -2.66 -6.50
CA GLN A 135 -7.27 -3.46 -7.55
C GLN A 135 -6.12 -4.33 -7.05
N TYR A 136 -5.48 -3.95 -5.95
CA TYR A 136 -4.34 -4.65 -5.38
C TYR A 136 -4.76 -5.78 -4.43
N GLU A 137 -5.99 -5.77 -3.92
CA GLU A 137 -6.53 -6.82 -3.05
C GLU A 137 -6.38 -8.25 -3.61
N PRO A 138 -6.78 -8.55 -4.86
CA PRO A 138 -6.57 -9.89 -5.42
C PRO A 138 -5.08 -10.24 -5.59
N VAL A 139 -4.23 -9.24 -5.85
CA VAL A 139 -2.78 -9.43 -6.05
C VAL A 139 -2.10 -9.77 -4.73
N VAL A 140 -2.33 -8.98 -3.69
CA VAL A 140 -1.75 -9.20 -2.35
C VAL A 140 -2.23 -10.53 -1.76
N LYS A 141 -3.50 -10.90 -1.99
CA LYS A 141 -4.05 -12.21 -1.63
C LYS A 141 -3.32 -13.34 -2.34
N LYS A 142 -3.20 -13.27 -3.67
CA LYS A 142 -2.54 -14.33 -4.46
C LYS A 142 -1.08 -14.51 -4.05
N LEU A 143 -0.38 -13.40 -3.80
CA LEU A 143 1.01 -13.43 -3.35
C LEU A 143 1.12 -14.00 -1.94
N GLY A 144 0.25 -13.59 -1.02
CA GLY A 144 0.19 -14.16 0.33
C GLY A 144 -0.02 -15.67 0.32
N GLU A 145 -1.00 -16.17 -0.43
CA GLU A 145 -1.25 -17.61 -0.56
C GLU A 145 -0.05 -18.37 -1.14
N HIS A 146 0.68 -17.78 -2.09
CA HIS A 146 1.91 -18.38 -2.62
C HIS A 146 3.01 -18.46 -1.55
N LEU A 147 3.16 -17.41 -0.74
CA LEU A 147 4.14 -17.37 0.35
C LEU A 147 3.86 -18.41 1.45
N ILE A 148 2.63 -18.92 1.61
CA ILE A 148 2.34 -20.00 2.57
C ILE A 148 3.22 -21.22 2.31
N GLY A 149 3.38 -21.61 1.04
CA GLY A 149 4.22 -22.75 0.64
C GLY A 149 5.69 -22.50 0.97
N CYS A 150 6.20 -21.32 0.63
CA CYS A 150 7.59 -20.94 0.87
C CYS A 150 7.91 -20.81 2.36
N MET A 151 7.00 -20.23 3.14
CA MET A 151 7.21 -20.06 4.58
C MET A 151 7.16 -21.41 5.29
N SER A 152 6.32 -22.35 4.85
CA SER A 152 6.22 -23.68 5.46
C SER A 152 7.53 -24.49 5.43
N SER A 153 8.44 -24.24 4.48
CA SER A 153 9.78 -24.85 4.46
C SER A 153 10.76 -24.16 5.42
N GLY A 154 10.50 -22.92 5.81
CA GLY A 154 11.21 -22.18 6.85
C GLY A 154 11.19 -20.66 6.59
N PRO A 155 11.14 -19.83 7.64
CA PRO A 155 10.98 -18.37 7.49
C PRO A 155 12.17 -17.73 6.77
N HIS A 156 13.40 -18.23 7.00
CA HIS A 156 14.58 -17.74 6.29
C HIS A 156 14.52 -17.98 4.77
N GLN A 157 14.01 -19.13 4.33
CA GLN A 157 13.87 -19.43 2.89
C GLN A 157 12.75 -18.59 2.26
N GLY A 158 11.63 -18.44 2.98
CA GLY A 158 10.51 -17.61 2.53
C GLY A 158 10.89 -16.14 2.39
N ASN A 159 11.63 -15.59 3.35
CA ASN A 159 12.09 -14.19 3.30
C ASN A 159 13.06 -13.95 2.15
N LEU A 160 13.98 -14.90 1.91
CA LEU A 160 14.90 -14.83 0.79
C LEU A 160 14.16 -14.88 -0.55
N PHE A 161 13.19 -15.79 -0.69
CA PHE A 161 12.34 -15.87 -1.88
C PHE A 161 11.56 -14.57 -2.10
N PHE A 162 11.01 -13.99 -1.04
CA PHE A 162 10.29 -12.72 -1.11
C PHE A 162 11.20 -11.58 -1.61
N ILE A 163 12.41 -11.46 -1.07
CA ILE A 163 13.38 -10.44 -1.51
C ILE A 163 13.70 -10.61 -3.00
N TYR A 164 14.02 -11.84 -3.45
CA TYR A 164 14.31 -12.10 -4.86
C TYR A 164 13.10 -11.83 -5.76
N PHE A 165 11.89 -12.19 -5.31
CA PHE A 165 10.67 -11.94 -6.07
C PHE A 165 10.43 -10.44 -6.25
N ILE A 166 10.54 -9.66 -5.18
CA ILE A 166 10.33 -8.21 -5.23
C ILE A 166 11.40 -7.49 -6.06
N GLN A 167 12.66 -7.93 -5.96
CA GLN A 167 13.72 -7.42 -6.81
C GLN A 167 13.49 -7.74 -8.29
N SER A 168 13.01 -8.95 -8.61
CA SER A 168 12.75 -9.38 -9.99
C SER A 168 11.64 -8.59 -10.69
N ILE A 169 10.62 -8.16 -9.95
CA ILE A 169 9.51 -7.34 -10.49
C ILE A 169 9.80 -5.83 -10.49
N SER A 170 10.91 -5.40 -9.87
CA SER A 170 11.27 -3.98 -9.72
C SER A 170 12.39 -3.53 -10.68
N VAL A 171 12.68 -4.31 -11.73
CA VAL A 171 13.65 -3.98 -12.80
C VAL A 171 12.94 -3.45 -14.04
#